data_AF-A0A960N2U9-F1
#
_entry.id   AF-A0A960N2U9-F1
#
_cell.length_a   1.000
_cell.length_b   1.000
_cell.length_c   1.000
_cell.angle_alpha   90.00
_cell.angle_beta   90.00
_cell.angle_gamma   90.00
#
_symmetry.space_group_name_H-M   'P 1'
#
loop_
_entity.id
_entity.type
_entity.pdbx_description
1 polymer ?
#
loop_
_entity_poly.entity_id
_entity_poly.type
_entity_poly.pdbx_seq_one_letter_code
_entity_poly.pdbx_strand_id
1 'polypeptide(L)'
;MSHFVTIQTQIRDIAALEDACAELGLELLHDAEARGYANQIRRGDLVIRLKGPYDIAADRETGNGAAESEPYTLTTDWWGGHVEKEVGPRYGRLLQLYGVHKTMR
;
A
#
# COMPACT_ATOMS: atom_id res chain seq x y z
N MET A 1 9.86 -13.93 14.41
CA MET A 1 8.55 -13.22 14.47
C MET A 1 8.32 -12.61 13.09
N SER A 2 7.18 -12.88 12.46
CA SER A 2 6.83 -12.26 11.18
C SER A 2 6.61 -10.76 11.39
N HIS A 3 7.28 -9.89 10.64
CA HIS A 3 7.15 -8.42 10.70
C HIS A 3 6.09 -7.86 9.74
N PHE A 4 5.49 -8.73 8.94
CA PHE A 4 4.39 -8.34 8.07
C PHE A 4 3.14 -8.10 8.91
N VAL A 5 2.67 -6.86 8.88
CA VAL A 5 1.39 -6.47 9.47
C VAL A 5 0.45 -6.13 8.32
N THR A 6 -0.67 -6.85 8.29
CA THR A 6 -1.78 -6.55 7.41
C THR A 6 -2.72 -5.58 8.10
N ILE A 7 -2.95 -4.41 7.49
CA ILE A 7 -3.95 -3.45 7.98
C ILE A 7 -5.05 -3.40 6.92
N GLN A 8 -6.26 -3.82 7.29
CA GLN A 8 -7.44 -3.59 6.47
C GLN A 8 -7.70 -2.09 6.41
N THR A 9 -7.59 -1.53 5.21
CA THR A 9 -7.86 -0.11 4.97
C THR A 9 -9.25 0.05 4.34
N GLN A 10 -9.74 1.28 4.23
CA GLN A 10 -10.93 1.60 3.43
C GLN A 10 -10.55 2.17 2.05
N ILE A 11 -9.38 1.78 1.53
CA ILE A 11 -8.92 2.20 0.21
C ILE A 11 -9.77 1.47 -0.82
N ARG A 12 -10.55 2.21 -1.60
CA ARG A 12 -11.40 1.69 -2.68
C ARG A 12 -11.17 2.44 -3.98
N ASP A 13 -10.76 3.70 -3.87
CA ASP A 13 -10.46 4.55 -5.01
C ASP A 13 -8.97 4.46 -5.34
N ILE A 14 -8.67 3.85 -6.48
CA ILE A 14 -7.29 3.67 -6.96
C ILE A 14 -6.70 5.02 -7.40
N ALA A 15 -7.50 5.90 -8.02
CA ALA A 15 -7.02 7.19 -8.50
C ALA A 15 -6.64 8.11 -7.33
N ALA A 16 -7.46 8.13 -6.26
CA ALA A 16 -7.11 8.85 -5.04
C ALA A 16 -5.87 8.26 -4.34
N LEU A 17 -5.65 6.95 -4.43
CA LEU A 17 -4.43 6.32 -3.91
C LEU A 17 -3.20 6.72 -4.74
N GLU A 18 -3.33 6.73 -6.07
CA GLU A 18 -2.28 7.14 -7.00
C GLU A 18 -1.87 8.60 -6.76
N ASP A 19 -2.84 9.51 -6.63
CA ASP A 19 -2.58 10.92 -6.30
C ASP A 19 -1.84 11.08 -4.97
N ALA A 20 -2.27 10.32 -3.94
CA ALA A 20 -1.62 10.33 -2.64
C ALA A 20 -0.17 9.79 -2.71
N CYS A 21 0.07 8.76 -3.52
CA CYS A 21 1.42 8.24 -3.76
C CYS A 21 2.27 9.26 -4.50
N ALA A 22 1.74 9.87 -5.56
CA ALA A 22 2.43 10.90 -6.35
C ALA A 22 2.82 12.12 -5.50
N GLU A 23 1.96 12.55 -4.59
CA GLU A 23 2.27 13.65 -3.66
C GLU A 23 3.39 13.30 -2.66
N LEU A 24 3.51 12.03 -2.27
CA LEU A 24 4.63 11.51 -1.49
C LEU A 24 5.90 11.29 -2.35
N GLY A 25 5.80 11.46 -3.67
CA GLY A 25 6.85 11.15 -4.63
C GLY A 25 7.14 9.66 -4.71
N LEU A 26 6.09 8.84 -4.61
CA LEU A 26 6.08 7.38 -4.70
C LEU A 26 5.31 6.97 -5.96
N GLU A 27 5.61 5.78 -6.47
CA GLU A 27 4.97 5.25 -7.67
C GLU A 27 4.00 4.13 -7.31
N LEU A 28 2.82 4.12 -7.93
CA LEU A 28 1.86 3.02 -7.82
C LEU A 28 1.98 2.12 -9.06
N LEU A 29 2.30 0.86 -8.84
CA LEU A 29 2.47 -0.15 -9.89
C LEU A 29 1.31 -1.13 -9.85
N HIS A 30 0.90 -1.61 -11.02
CA HIS A 30 -0.17 -2.60 -11.16
C HIS A 30 0.43 -3.99 -11.43
N ASP A 31 -0.15 -5.03 -10.82
CA ASP A 31 0.28 -6.43 -10.93
C ASP A 31 1.80 -6.61 -10.80
N ALA A 32 2.32 -6.11 -9.69
CA ALA A 32 3.75 -6.00 -9.46
C ALA A 32 4.20 -6.76 -8.21
N GLU A 33 5.51 -6.86 -8.06
CA GLU A 33 6.17 -7.52 -6.94
C GLU A 33 6.65 -6.48 -5.92
N ALA A 34 6.16 -6.60 -4.68
CA ALA A 34 6.61 -5.82 -3.55
C ALA A 34 7.83 -6.48 -2.90
N ARG A 35 8.88 -5.68 -2.69
CA ARG A 35 10.13 -6.10 -2.03
C ARG A 35 9.98 -6.05 -0.50
N GLY A 36 10.49 -7.04 0.21
CA GLY A 36 10.51 -7.12 1.67
C GLY A 36 11.86 -7.58 2.22
N TYR A 37 11.94 -7.80 3.53
CA TYR A 37 13.17 -8.24 4.18
C TYR A 37 13.65 -9.61 3.68
N ALA A 38 14.97 -9.78 3.56
CA ALA A 38 15.63 -11.02 3.19
C ALA A 38 15.17 -11.61 1.84
N ASN A 39 15.04 -10.76 0.81
CA ASN A 39 14.57 -11.13 -0.54
C ASN A 39 13.17 -11.77 -0.55
N GLN A 40 12.34 -11.50 0.47
CA GLN A 40 10.94 -11.84 0.39
C GLN A 40 10.28 -10.96 -0.67
N ILE A 41 9.57 -11.62 -1.56
CA ILE A 41 8.80 -10.98 -2.62
C ILE A 41 7.34 -11.35 -2.41
N ARG A 42 6.47 -10.34 -2.44
CA ARG A 42 5.03 -10.53 -2.40
C ARG A 42 4.42 -9.94 -3.66
N ARG A 43 3.74 -10.76 -4.45
CA ARG A 43 2.94 -10.25 -5.56
C ARG A 43 1.72 -9.55 -4.99
N GLY A 44 1.43 -8.36 -5.50
CA GLY A 44 0.21 -7.64 -5.16
C GLY A 44 -0.51 -7.09 -6.38
N ASP A 45 -1.83 -6.97 -6.27
CA ASP A 45 -2.69 -6.37 -7.31
C ASP A 45 -2.20 -4.95 -7.64
N LEU A 46 -1.88 -4.20 -6.59
CA LEU A 46 -1.24 -2.90 -6.64
C LEU A 46 0.00 -2.93 -5.74
N VAL A 47 1.07 -2.26 -6.14
CA VAL A 47 2.30 -2.14 -5.34
C VAL A 47 2.72 -0.69 -5.29
N ILE A 48 2.82 -0.13 -4.08
CA ILE A 48 3.40 1.19 -3.87
C ILE A 48 4.90 1.01 -3.76
N ARG A 49 5.62 1.47 -4.78
CA ARG A 49 7.08 1.42 -4.83
C ARG A 49 7.66 2.56 -4.00
N LEU A 50 8.39 2.17 -2.97
CA LEU A 50 9.08 3.10 -2.10
C LEU A 50 10.51 3.35 -2.58
N LYS A 51 11.10 4.46 -2.12
CA LYS A 51 12.50 4.81 -2.39
C LYS A 51 13.46 3.87 -1.67
N GLY A 52 13.02 3.32 -0.55
CA GLY A 52 13.73 2.32 0.23
C GLY A 52 13.79 0.94 -0.42
N PRO A 53 14.39 -0.04 0.30
CA PRO A 53 14.50 -1.41 -0.17
C PRO A 53 13.19 -2.19 -0.14
N TYR A 54 12.15 -1.68 0.55
CA TYR A 54 10.89 -2.37 0.77
C TYR A 54 9.74 -1.63 0.13
N ASP A 55 8.72 -2.36 -0.31
CA ASP A 55 7.53 -1.82 -0.95
C ASP A 55 6.27 -2.22 -0.16
N ILE A 56 5.12 -1.65 -0.54
CA ILE A 56 3.82 -1.97 0.05
C ILE A 56 2.98 -2.69 -1.00
N ALA A 57 2.56 -3.91 -0.73
CA ALA A 57 1.57 -4.61 -1.54
C ALA A 57 0.16 -4.21 -1.09
N ALA A 58 -0.72 -3.97 -2.06
CA ALA A 58 -2.12 -3.67 -1.87
C ALA A 58 -2.93 -4.72 -2.63
N ASP A 59 -3.58 -5.59 -1.88
CA ASP A 59 -4.32 -6.75 -2.38
C ASP A 59 -5.81 -6.54 -2.14
N ARG A 60 -6.68 -6.87 -3.11
CA ARG A 60 -8.12 -6.99 -2.80
C ARG A 60 -8.37 -8.30 -2.07
N GLU A 61 -9.36 -8.30 -1.17
CA GLU A 61 -9.76 -9.53 -0.48
C GLU A 61 -10.50 -10.45 -1.45
N THR A 62 -9.78 -11.19 -2.28
CA THR A 62 -10.38 -12.09 -3.28
C THR A 62 -10.91 -13.36 -2.61
N GLY A 63 -12.07 -13.27 -1.95
CA GLY A 63 -12.88 -14.41 -1.51
C GLY A 63 -14.12 -14.57 -2.39
N ASN A 64 -14.41 -15.80 -2.83
CA ASN A 64 -15.59 -16.30 -3.58
C ASN A 64 -16.81 -15.34 -3.80
N GLY A 65 -16.62 -14.23 -4.51
CA GLY A 65 -17.64 -13.19 -4.67
C GLY A 65 -17.16 -11.74 -4.54
N ALA A 66 -15.85 -11.51 -4.41
CA ALA A 66 -15.24 -10.18 -4.32
C ALA A 66 -15.83 -9.21 -5.35
N ALA A 67 -16.64 -8.28 -4.85
CA ALA A 67 -17.18 -7.20 -5.67
C ALA A 67 -16.04 -6.25 -6.04
N GLU A 68 -16.10 -5.64 -7.23
CA GLU A 68 -15.13 -4.61 -7.64
C GLU A 68 -14.98 -3.45 -6.63
N SER A 69 -15.95 -3.32 -5.73
CA SER A 69 -16.05 -2.30 -4.68
C SER A 69 -15.32 -2.64 -3.37
N GLU A 70 -14.73 -3.84 -3.23
CA GLU A 70 -14.06 -4.24 -1.99
C GLU A 70 -12.79 -3.44 -1.72
N PRO A 71 -12.49 -3.16 -0.44
CA PRO A 71 -11.33 -2.38 -0.09
C PRO A 71 -10.02 -3.15 -0.31
N TYR A 72 -8.99 -2.41 -0.69
CA TYR A 72 -7.62 -2.89 -0.72
C TYR A 72 -7.06 -3.04 0.69
N THR A 73 -6.33 -4.12 0.87
CA THR A 73 -5.62 -4.46 2.10
C THR A 73 -4.14 -4.21 1.88
N LEU A 74 -3.56 -3.33 2.71
CA LEU A 74 -2.14 -2.99 2.62
C LEU A 74 -1.30 -3.95 3.46
N THR A 75 -0.29 -4.53 2.84
CA THR A 75 0.68 -5.43 3.46
C THR A 75 2.10 -4.99 3.13
N THR A 76 2.92 -4.82 4.15
CA THR A 76 4.32 -4.42 4.00
C THR A 76 5.17 -5.01 5.12
N ASP A 77 6.49 -4.96 4.90
CA ASP A 77 7.48 -5.30 5.91
C ASP A 77 7.95 -4.05 6.65
N TRP A 78 7.65 -3.98 7.95
CA TRP A 78 8.04 -2.84 8.79
C TRP A 78 9.48 -2.92 9.32
N TRP A 79 10.23 -3.97 8.99
CA TRP A 79 11.61 -4.13 9.44
C TRP A 79 12.47 -2.91 9.09
N GLY A 80 13.38 -2.51 10.00
CA GLY A 80 14.30 -1.39 9.77
C GLY A 80 13.65 0.00 9.62
N GLY A 81 12.32 0.12 9.76
CA GLY A 81 11.61 1.40 9.67
C GLY A 81 11.71 2.09 8.31
N HIS A 82 12.03 1.35 7.24
CA HIS A 82 12.15 1.91 5.89
C HIS A 82 10.80 2.47 5.40
N VAL A 83 9.74 1.67 5.57
CA VAL A 83 8.39 2.03 5.13
C VAL A 83 7.83 3.20 5.95
N GLU A 84 8.00 3.18 7.29
CA GLU A 84 7.50 4.26 8.16
C GLU A 84 8.07 5.64 7.82
N LYS A 85 9.32 5.71 7.34
CA LYS A 85 9.95 6.98 6.94
C LYS A 85 9.28 7.62 5.74
N GLU A 86 8.65 6.84 4.88
CA GLU A 86 8.06 7.32 3.63
C GLU A 86 6.56 7.56 3.78
N VAL A 87 5.82 6.60 4.34
CA VAL A 87 4.36 6.64 4.45
C VAL A 87 3.83 6.93 5.85
N GLY A 88 4.73 7.16 6.81
CA GLY A 88 4.40 7.35 8.21
C GLY A 88 4.13 6.03 8.96
N PRO A 89 4.13 6.06 10.30
CA PRO A 89 3.83 4.88 11.11
C PRO A 89 2.42 4.38 10.81
N ARG A 90 2.28 3.06 10.60
CA ARG A 90 1.00 2.40 10.26
C ARG A 90 0.27 3.05 9.07
N TYR A 91 1.02 3.53 8.07
CA TYR A 91 0.50 4.20 6.87
C TYR A 91 -0.17 5.56 7.14
N GLY A 92 0.01 6.17 8.32
CA GLY A 92 -0.75 7.35 8.72
C GLY A 92 -0.69 8.53 7.72
N ARG A 93 0.48 8.79 7.14
CA ARG A 93 0.65 9.89 6.16
C ARG A 93 -0.02 9.55 4.84
N LEU A 94 0.17 8.32 4.35
CA LEU A 94 -0.46 7.83 3.12
C LEU A 94 -1.99 7.87 3.23
N LEU A 95 -2.56 7.37 4.32
CA LEU A 95 -4.01 7.33 4.53
C LEU A 95 -4.62 8.72 4.68
N GLN A 96 -3.91 9.66 5.30
CA GLN A 96 -4.35 11.05 5.39
C GLN A 96 -4.44 11.70 4.01
N LEU A 97 -3.39 11.56 3.18
CA LEU A 97 -3.38 12.11 1.82
C LEU A 97 -4.45 11.45 0.94
N TYR A 98 -4.59 10.13 1.03
CA TYR A 98 -5.69 9.42 0.36
C TYR A 98 -7.05 10.00 0.75
N GLY A 99 -7.29 10.27 2.04
CA GLY A 99 -8.53 10.89 2.51
C GLY A 99 -8.80 12.28 1.92
N VAL A 100 -7.75 13.09 1.76
CA VAL A 100 -7.83 14.41 1.10
C VAL A 100 -8.22 14.25 -0.38
N HIS A 101 -7.46 13.45 -1.14
CA HIS A 101 -7.69 13.26 -2.58
C HIS A 101 -9.05 12.63 -2.88
N LYS A 102 -9.49 11.68 -2.04
CA LYS A 102 -10.83 11.10 -2.14
C LYS A 102 -11.96 12.12 -1.95
N THR A 103 -11.73 13.17 -1.16
CA THR A 103 -12.75 14.20 -0.90
C THR A 103 -12.76 15.30 -1.96
N MET A 104 -11.65 15.47 -2.68
CA MET A 104 -11.52 16.44 -3.78
C MET A 104 -12.10 15.93 -5.11
N ARG A 105 -12.47 14.65 -5.18
CA ARG A 105 -13.07 13.98 -6.34
C ARG A 105 -14.58 13.84 -6.13
#